data_AF-A0A538HDR1-F1
#
_entry.id   AF-A0A538HDR1-F1
#
_cell.length_a   1.000
_cell.length_b   1.000
_cell.length_c   1.000
_cell.angle_alpha   90.00
_cell.angle_beta   90.00
_cell.angle_gamma   90.00
#
_symmetry.space_group_name_H-M   'P 1'
#
loop_
_entity.id
_entity.type
_entity.pdbx_description
1 polymer ?
#
loop_
_entity_poly.entity_id
_entity_poly.type
_entity_poly.pdbx_seq_one_letter_code
_entity_poly.pdbx_strand_id
1 'polypeptide(L)'
;LWMFGGGWLSIVVGLTVFVSGVTFRLWAMANLGRLFTFHVMLQPGHRVVTSGPYRLLRHPSYTGALIALLGLGIALESGLAVLAFVGVPLIGFLIRIAHEERTLRAALGADYEAYAARTSRLIPGVW
;
A
#
# COMPACT_ATOMS: atom_id res chain seq x y z
N LEU A 1 -7.36 -8.29 29.51
CA LEU A 1 -7.46 -7.82 28.11
C LEU A 1 -8.77 -7.05 27.95
N TRP A 2 -8.83 -5.85 28.52
CA TRP A 2 -9.95 -4.90 28.40
C TRP A 2 -9.29 -3.52 28.35
N MET A 3 -9.02 -2.99 27.16
CA MET A 3 -8.35 -1.69 27.02
C MET A 3 -9.14 -0.65 26.20
N PHE A 4 -10.38 -0.93 25.81
CA PHE A 4 -11.21 0.06 25.11
C PHE A 4 -12.63 0.08 25.70
N GLY A 5 -12.80 0.88 26.75
CA GLY A 5 -14.13 1.35 27.14
C GLY A 5 -14.56 2.43 26.15
N GLY A 6 -15.25 2.07 25.06
CA GLY A 6 -15.73 3.05 24.10
C GLY A 6 -16.07 2.52 22.71
N GLY A 7 -16.89 1.46 22.60
CA GLY A 7 -17.19 0.79 21.32
C GLY A 7 -17.52 1.75 20.15
N TRP A 8 -18.28 2.82 20.40
CA TRP A 8 -18.62 3.80 19.37
C TRP A 8 -17.40 4.62 18.89
N LEU A 9 -16.48 4.96 19.79
CA LEU A 9 -15.28 5.71 19.46
C LEU A 9 -14.34 4.86 18.62
N SER A 10 -14.13 3.60 19.00
CA SER A 10 -13.30 2.65 18.23
C SER A 10 -13.86 2.41 16.84
N ILE A 11 -15.19 2.33 16.70
CA ILE A 11 -15.87 2.25 15.41
C ILE A 11 -15.61 3.52 14.59
N VAL A 12 -15.82 4.71 15.15
CA VAL A 12 -15.61 5.99 14.43
C VAL A 12 -14.15 6.15 14.00
N VAL A 13 -13.20 5.87 14.89
CA VAL A 13 -11.76 5.92 14.59
C VAL A 13 -11.42 4.87 13.53
N GLY A 14 -11.85 3.63 13.71
CA GLY A 14 -11.60 2.53 12.78
C GLY A 14 -12.16 2.81 11.38
N LEU A 15 -13.38 3.34 11.28
CA LEU A 15 -13.98 3.76 10.01
C LEU A 15 -13.24 4.94 9.38
N THR A 16 -12.81 5.91 10.17
CA THR A 16 -12.03 7.05 9.66
C THR A 16 -10.68 6.57 9.08
N VAL A 17 -10.00 5.67 9.78
CA VAL A 17 -8.77 5.04 9.30
C VAL A 17 -9.04 4.19 8.05
N PHE A 18 -10.12 3.42 8.04
CA PHE A 18 -10.53 2.61 6.89
C PHE A 18 -10.73 3.48 5.64
N VAL A 19 -11.56 4.52 5.76
CA VAL A 19 -11.89 5.44 4.65
C VAL A 19 -10.63 6.15 4.16
N SER A 20 -9.78 6.64 5.05
CA SER A 20 -8.54 7.31 4.63
C SER A 20 -7.59 6.37 3.88
N GLY A 21 -7.47 5.10 4.31
CA GLY A 21 -6.70 4.07 3.60
C GLY A 21 -7.27 3.75 2.21
N VAL A 22 -8.59 3.61 2.11
CA VAL A 22 -9.29 3.41 0.82
C VAL A 22 -9.10 4.61 -0.10
N THR A 23 -9.29 5.84 0.39
CA THR A 23 -9.09 7.05 -0.40
C THR A 23 -7.65 7.17 -0.90
N PHE A 24 -6.66 6.91 -0.04
CA PHE A 24 -5.26 6.92 -0.45
C PHE A 24 -4.96 5.85 -1.51
N ARG A 25 -5.52 4.65 -1.36
CA ARG A 25 -5.40 3.57 -2.33
C ARG A 25 -6.03 3.94 -3.67
N LEU A 26 -7.22 4.53 -3.68
CA LEU A 26 -7.89 5.01 -4.88
C LEU A 26 -7.11 6.14 -5.56
N TRP A 27 -6.55 7.06 -4.78
CA TRP A 27 -5.67 8.12 -5.30
C TRP A 27 -4.42 7.54 -5.98
N ALA A 28 -3.79 6.52 -5.38
CA ALA A 28 -2.67 5.80 -5.99
C ALA A 28 -3.07 5.13 -7.30
N MET A 29 -4.19 4.41 -7.33
CA MET A 29 -4.71 3.76 -8.54
C MET A 29 -5.02 4.77 -9.64
N ALA A 30 -5.66 5.90 -9.29
CA ALA A 30 -5.99 6.97 -10.22
C ALA A 30 -4.73 7.61 -10.83
N ASN A 31 -3.64 7.74 -10.06
CA ASN A 31 -2.36 8.26 -10.57
C ASN A 31 -1.68 7.30 -11.56
N LEU A 32 -1.84 5.98 -11.41
CA LEU A 32 -1.40 5.04 -12.45
C LEU A 32 -2.28 5.07 -13.70
N GLY A 33 -3.58 5.35 -13.52
CA GLY A 33 -4.54 5.39 -14.62
C GLY A 33 -4.51 4.10 -15.46
N ARG A 34 -4.26 4.22 -16.77
CA ARG A 34 -4.17 3.10 -17.73
C ARG A 34 -2.99 2.15 -17.52
N LEU A 35 -2.03 2.50 -16.65
CA LEU A 35 -0.90 1.64 -16.29
C LEU A 35 -1.21 0.76 -15.06
N PHE A 36 -2.38 0.93 -14.43
CA PHE A 36 -2.85 0.05 -13.38
C PHE A 36 -3.35 -1.26 -13.99
N THR A 37 -2.44 -2.22 -14.12
CA THR A 37 -2.75 -3.58 -14.59
C THR A 37 -2.39 -4.56 -13.48
N PHE A 38 -3.25 -5.54 -13.19
CA PHE A 38 -3.01 -6.59 -12.18
C PHE A 38 -1.74 -7.42 -12.44
N HIS A 39 -1.27 -7.42 -13.69
CA HIS A 39 0.04 -7.87 -14.13
C HIS A 39 0.86 -6.67 -14.59
N VAL A 40 2.16 -6.64 -14.28
CA VAL A 40 3.12 -5.69 -14.87
C VAL A 40 3.15 -5.91 -16.38
N MET A 41 2.25 -5.27 -17.12
CA MET A 41 2.24 -5.29 -18.58
C MET A 41 3.16 -4.16 -19.05
N LEU A 42 4.34 -4.58 -19.48
CA LEU A 42 5.29 -3.73 -20.17
C LEU A 42 4.69 -3.32 -21.50
N GLN A 43 4.04 -2.17 -21.52
CA GLN A 43 3.63 -1.54 -22.76
C GLN A 43 4.88 -0.97 -23.47
N PRO A 44 4.92 -0.94 -24.81
CA PRO A 44 6.00 -0.26 -25.53
C PRO A 44 6.11 1.20 -25.05
N GLY A 45 7.28 1.60 -24.54
CA GLY A 45 7.50 2.93 -23.95
C GLY A 45 7.08 3.08 -22.48
N HIS A 46 6.89 1.97 -21.74
CA HIS A 46 6.60 1.99 -20.31
C HIS A 46 7.67 2.79 -19.54
N ARG A 47 7.27 3.89 -18.91
CA ARG A 47 8.12 4.71 -18.05
C ARG A 47 7.66 4.58 -16.62
N VAL A 48 8.59 4.74 -15.70
CA VAL A 48 8.29 4.76 -14.27
C VAL A 48 7.38 5.95 -13.96
N VAL A 49 6.18 5.66 -13.46
CA VAL A 49 5.28 6.69 -12.94
C VAL A 49 5.87 7.24 -11.65
N THR A 50 6.07 8.56 -11.61
CA THR A 50 6.71 9.26 -10.49
C THR A 50 5.85 10.42 -10.01
N SER A 51 4.55 10.43 -10.34
CA SER A 51 3.60 11.48 -9.94
C SER A 51 2.76 11.06 -8.73
N GLY A 52 2.21 12.07 -8.02
CA GLY A 52 1.35 11.84 -6.86
C GLY A 52 2.05 11.03 -5.75
N PRO A 53 1.42 9.98 -5.21
CA PRO A 53 2.00 9.20 -4.12
C PRO A 53 3.24 8.39 -4.56
N TYR A 54 3.41 8.16 -5.87
CA TYR A 54 4.59 7.49 -6.43
C TYR A 54 5.88 8.30 -6.29
N ARG A 55 5.79 9.58 -5.93
CA ARG A 55 6.99 10.38 -5.59
C ARG A 55 7.68 9.92 -4.32
N LEU A 56 6.94 9.30 -3.41
CA LEU A 56 7.40 8.91 -2.08
C LEU A 56 7.48 7.39 -1.94
N LEU A 57 6.50 6.70 -2.50
CA LEU A 57 6.31 5.26 -2.33
C LEU A 57 6.27 4.53 -3.67
N ARG A 58 6.93 3.38 -3.75
CA ARG A 58 6.85 2.49 -4.91
C ARG A 58 5.54 1.73 -4.96
N HIS A 59 4.97 1.44 -3.79
CA HIS A 59 3.75 0.65 -3.64
C HIS A 59 2.68 1.34 -2.76
N PRO A 60 2.25 2.57 -3.10
CA PRO A 60 1.31 3.32 -2.27
C PRO A 60 -0.08 2.67 -2.22
N SER A 61 -0.49 1.92 -3.24
CA SER A 61 -1.73 1.14 -3.23
C SER A 61 -1.76 0.09 -2.10
N TYR A 62 -0.65 -0.62 -1.88
CA TYR A 62 -0.53 -1.57 -0.77
C TYR A 62 -0.49 -0.88 0.58
N THR A 63 0.14 0.29 0.65
CA THR A 63 0.13 1.13 1.85
C THR A 63 -1.29 1.54 2.23
N GLY A 64 -2.07 2.05 1.28
CA GLY A 64 -3.49 2.37 1.50
C GLY A 64 -4.32 1.14 1.87
N ALA A 65 -4.04 -0.02 1.28
CA ALA A 65 -4.69 -1.27 1.65
C ALA A 65 -4.42 -1.67 3.11
N LEU A 66 -3.18 -1.60 3.57
CA LEU A 66 -2.79 -1.93 4.95
C LEU A 66 -3.39 -0.94 5.94
N ILE A 67 -3.42 0.36 5.62
CA ILE A 67 -4.11 1.37 6.44
C ILE A 67 -5.62 1.04 6.54
N ALA A 68 -6.26 0.68 5.42
CA ALA A 68 -7.67 0.32 5.44
C ALA A 68 -7.93 -0.88 6.35
N LEU A 69 -7.13 -1.94 6.21
CA LEU A 69 -7.23 -3.17 7.00
C LEU A 69 -6.95 -2.93 8.49
N LEU A 70 -6.02 -2.04 8.83
CA LEU A 70 -5.80 -1.60 10.20
C LEU A 70 -7.05 -0.94 10.80
N GLY A 71 -7.74 -0.10 10.03
CA GLY A 71 -9.00 0.52 10.44
C GLY A 71 -10.08 -0.50 10.81
N LEU A 72 -10.22 -1.58 10.04
CA LEU A 72 -11.12 -2.69 10.37
C LEU A 72 -10.72 -3.40 11.67
N GLY A 73 -9.42 -3.63 11.88
CA GLY A 73 -8.93 -4.24 13.13
C GLY A 73 -9.22 -3.36 14.36
N ILE A 74 -9.07 -2.04 14.23
CA ILE A 74 -9.40 -1.06 15.28
C ILE A 74 -10.90 -1.06 15.58
N ALA A 75 -11.75 -1.06 14.54
CA ALA A 75 -13.21 -1.06 14.72
C ALA A 75 -13.73 -2.31 15.46
N LEU A 76 -13.01 -3.42 15.37
CA LEU A 76 -13.32 -4.67 16.07
C LEU A 76 -12.74 -4.75 17.49
N GLU A 77 -12.00 -3.74 17.94
CA GLU A 77 -11.36 -3.67 19.27
C GLU A 77 -10.51 -4.92 19.61
N SER A 78 -9.97 -5.57 18.59
CA SER A 78 -9.29 -6.87 18.74
C SER A 78 -7.89 -6.83 18.17
N GLY A 79 -6.89 -6.99 19.04
CA GLY A 79 -5.48 -7.12 18.64
C GLY A 79 -5.26 -8.32 17.71
N LEU A 80 -6.02 -9.40 17.90
CA LEU A 80 -5.96 -10.56 17.01
C LEU A 80 -6.51 -10.22 15.62
N ALA A 81 -7.59 -9.43 15.54
CA ALA A 81 -8.12 -8.96 14.27
C ALA A 81 -7.12 -8.03 13.55
N VAL A 82 -6.43 -7.14 14.28
CA VAL A 82 -5.35 -6.32 13.72
C VAL A 82 -4.22 -7.19 13.17
N LEU A 83 -3.76 -8.18 13.94
CA LEU A 83 -2.71 -9.10 13.49
C LEU A 83 -3.14 -9.90 12.26
N ALA A 84 -4.38 -10.37 12.21
CA ALA A 84 -4.91 -11.10 11.07
C ALA A 84 -5.04 -10.21 9.82
N PHE A 85 -5.65 -9.02 9.96
CA PHE A 85 -5.92 -8.13 8.83
C PHE A 85 -4.70 -7.36 8.35
N VAL A 86 -3.71 -7.10 9.19
CA VAL A 86 -2.48 -6.41 8.78
C VAL A 86 -1.37 -7.42 8.50
N GLY A 87 -1.13 -8.35 9.41
CA GLY A 87 0.02 -9.27 9.35
C GLY A 87 -0.05 -10.22 8.16
N VAL A 88 -1.17 -10.90 7.95
CA VAL A 88 -1.32 -11.87 6.85
C VAL A 88 -1.23 -11.17 5.48
N PRO A 89 -1.96 -10.07 5.21
CA PRO A 89 -1.84 -9.35 3.95
C PRO A 89 -0.48 -8.69 3.76
N LEU A 90 0.18 -8.21 4.82
CA LEU A 90 1.53 -7.67 4.74
C LEU A 90 2.49 -8.70 4.16
N ILE A 91 2.49 -9.94 4.66
CA ILE A 91 3.33 -11.02 4.13
C ILE A 91 3.07 -11.23 2.63
N GLY A 92 1.79 -11.31 2.24
CA GLY A 92 1.41 -11.46 0.83
C GLY A 92 1.90 -10.29 -0.04
N PHE A 93 1.77 -9.05 0.45
CA PHE A 93 2.27 -7.87 -0.24
C PHE A 93 3.79 -7.85 -0.33
N LEU A 94 4.53 -8.25 0.70
CA LEU A 94 6.00 -8.32 0.65
C LEU A 94 6.48 -9.29 -0.44
N ILE A 95 5.85 -10.46 -0.53
CA ILE A 95 6.15 -11.45 -1.58
C ILE A 95 5.82 -10.87 -2.97
N ARG A 96 4.67 -10.21 -3.11
CA ARG A 96 4.22 -9.61 -4.37
C ARG A 96 5.13 -8.46 -4.81
N ILE A 97 5.49 -7.57 -3.89
CA ILE A 97 6.46 -6.49 -4.10
C ILE A 97 7.77 -7.06 -4.64
N ALA A 98 8.32 -8.11 -4.00
CA ALA A 98 9.57 -8.71 -4.45
C ALA A 98 9.49 -9.28 -5.88
N HIS A 99 8.33 -9.77 -6.31
CA HIS A 99 8.13 -10.19 -7.70
C HIS A 99 8.00 -8.99 -8.64
N GLU A 100 7.16 -8.00 -8.30
CA GLU A 100 6.94 -6.80 -9.11
C GLU A 100 8.23 -6.01 -9.32
N GLU A 101 9.04 -5.80 -8.28
CA GLU A 101 10.31 -5.09 -8.41
C GLU A 101 11.31 -5.85 -9.28
N ARG A 102 11.34 -7.19 -9.22
CA ARG A 102 12.21 -7.99 -10.10
C ARG A 102 11.80 -7.83 -11.56
N THR A 103 10.51 -7.89 -11.85
CA THR A 103 9.99 -7.68 -13.21
C THR A 103 10.27 -6.26 -13.72
N LEU A 104 10.06 -5.25 -12.87
CA LEU A 104 10.30 -3.85 -13.23
C LEU A 104 11.79 -3.56 -13.45
N ARG A 105 12.69 -4.10 -12.62
CA ARG A 105 14.14 -3.99 -12.84
C ARG A 105 14.59 -4.68 -14.12
N ALA A 106 14.09 -5.89 -14.37
CA ALA A 106 14.45 -6.64 -15.58
C ALA A 106 14.03 -5.90 -16.86
N ALA A 107 12.94 -5.14 -16.80
CA ALA A 107 12.38 -4.48 -17.96
C ALA A 107 12.81 -3.02 -18.16
N LEU A 108 13.00 -2.28 -17.07
CA LEU A 108 13.30 -0.83 -17.10
C LEU A 108 14.75 -0.52 -16.70
N GLY A 109 15.48 -1.48 -16.12
CA GLY A 109 16.89 -1.35 -15.79
C GLY A 109 17.20 -0.11 -14.94
N ALA A 110 18.11 0.72 -15.45
CA ALA A 110 18.65 1.89 -14.75
C ALA A 110 17.57 2.93 -14.37
N ASP A 111 16.53 3.10 -15.18
CA ASP A 111 15.45 4.06 -14.89
C ASP A 111 14.69 3.68 -13.61
N TYR A 112 14.47 2.37 -13.41
CA TYR A 112 13.82 1.88 -12.20
C TYR A 112 14.74 1.91 -10.99
N GLU A 113 16.03 1.61 -11.15
CA GLU A 113 17.00 1.72 -10.06
C GLU A 113 17.15 3.17 -9.58
N ALA A 114 17.24 4.13 -10.49
CA ALA A 114 17.27 5.56 -10.15
C ALA A 114 15.99 6.02 -9.42
N TYR A 115 14.85 5.41 -9.74
CA TYR A 115 13.60 5.65 -9.03
C TYR A 115 13.56 4.99 -7.65
N ALA A 116 13.99 3.74 -7.55
CA ALA A 116 14.04 2.99 -6.29
C ALA A 116 14.99 3.63 -5.28
N ALA A 117 16.08 4.26 -5.75
CA ALA A 117 17.03 4.96 -4.90
C ALA A 117 16.44 6.19 -4.17
N ARG A 118 15.37 6.78 -4.70
CA ARG A 118 14.73 7.99 -4.15
C ARG A 118 13.36 7.75 -3.52
N THR A 119 12.91 6.49 -3.45
CA THR A 119 11.57 6.14 -2.96
C THR A 119 11.57 4.94 -2.02
N SER A 120 10.76 5.03 -0.98
CA SER A 120 10.46 3.91 -0.09
C SER A 120 9.45 2.97 -0.76
N ARG A 121 9.26 1.74 -0.27
CA ARG A 121 8.32 0.75 -0.79
C ARG A 121 6.93 1.02 -0.22
N LEU A 122 6.82 1.06 1.11
CA LEU A 122 5.56 1.14 1.83
C LEU A 122 5.53 2.28 2.86
N ILE A 123 6.62 2.51 3.59
CA ILE A 123 6.63 3.50 4.68
C ILE A 123 7.67 4.58 4.33
N PRO A 124 7.26 5.85 4.15
CA PRO A 124 8.18 6.91 3.76
C PRO A 124 9.35 7.04 4.76
N GLY A 125 10.58 6.97 4.27
CA GLY A 125 11.79 7.13 5.08
C GLY A 125 12.20 5.90 5.90
N VAL A 126 11.43 4.81 5.87
CA VAL A 126 11.75 3.56 6.60
C VAL A 126 12.05 2.45 5.62
N TRP A 127 11.10 2.12 4.75
CA TRP A 127 11.25 0.98 3.83
C TRP A 127 10.43 1.11 2.58
#